data_AF-A0A0N8QNJ3-F1
#
_entry.id   AF-A0A0N8QNJ3-F1
#
_cell.length_a   1.000
_cell.length_b   1.000
_cell.length_c   1.000
_cell.angle_alpha   90.00
_cell.angle_beta   90.00
_cell.angle_gamma   90.00
#
_symmetry.space_group_name_H-M   'P 1'
#
loop_
_entity.id
_entity.type
_entity.pdbx_description
1 polymer ?
#
loop_
_entity_poly.entity_id
_entity_poly.type
_entity_poly.pdbx_seq_one_letter_code
_entity_poly.pdbx_strand_id
1 'polypeptide(L)'
;MTISRRGFMAGLALTGAALPAAYYAHRELTRVDEPVTPGEATAGPADTATQRLADKLRGVWTLRFEGRDAGLSGAPLQGLEMFLDIAPRGRGLRGYIDTAEQLRGEGMPRFRVIGDLQPANAAKLYLRVMDGHAGNDPHSDTPDYEFSLTLDEVWGAFGNAGSGTLSGRVERLDRPLALPELENRLIAIKQIFPEARERVGLSPPFLAWLVSREHRLFHQLWHASRDKWHKLPEDKRDALRGIGWQPGPRDKER
;
A
#
# COMPACT_ATOMS: atom_id res chain seq x y z
N MET A 1 -16.85 -79.06 0.72
CA MET A 1 -17.02 -78.04 1.78
C MET A 1 -18.45 -77.53 1.72
N THR A 2 -19.30 -77.89 2.69
CA THR A 2 -20.68 -77.40 2.82
C THR A 2 -20.69 -76.19 3.74
N ILE A 3 -20.83 -74.99 3.18
CA ILE A 3 -20.99 -73.77 3.98
C ILE A 3 -22.41 -73.78 4.56
N SER A 4 -22.52 -73.78 5.90
CA SER A 4 -23.80 -73.77 6.61
C SER A 4 -24.51 -72.43 6.39
N ARG A 5 -25.81 -72.47 6.04
CA ARG A 5 -26.66 -71.27 5.87
C ARG A 5 -26.62 -70.36 7.11
N ARG A 6 -26.48 -70.92 8.32
CA ARG A 6 -26.37 -70.14 9.56
C ARG A 6 -25.02 -69.41 9.66
N GLY A 7 -23.92 -70.04 9.24
CA GLY A 7 -22.60 -69.41 9.18
C GLY A 7 -22.53 -68.29 8.12
N PHE A 8 -23.18 -68.49 6.98
CA PHE A 8 -23.30 -67.47 5.94
C PHE A 8 -24.11 -66.25 6.40
N MET A 9 -25.27 -66.47 7.04
CA MET A 9 -26.09 -65.37 7.57
C MET A 9 -25.43 -64.63 8.74
N ALA A 10 -24.73 -65.35 9.64
CA ALA A 10 -23.95 -64.73 10.70
C ALA A 10 -22.77 -63.90 10.16
N GLY A 11 -22.10 -64.41 9.11
CA GLY A 11 -21.05 -63.68 8.39
C GLY A 11 -21.58 -62.40 7.73
N LEU A 12 -22.75 -62.46 7.08
CA LEU A 12 -23.44 -61.31 6.49
C LEU A 12 -23.90 -60.28 7.53
N ALA A 13 -24.39 -60.72 8.68
CA ALA A 13 -24.78 -59.81 9.76
C ALA A 13 -23.57 -59.11 10.40
N LEU A 14 -22.47 -59.85 10.64
CA LEU A 14 -21.23 -59.28 11.17
C LEU A 14 -20.57 -58.32 10.19
N THR A 15 -20.48 -58.66 8.90
CA THR A 15 -19.96 -57.75 7.87
C THR A 15 -20.89 -56.57 7.62
N GLY A 16 -22.21 -56.78 7.67
CA GLY A 16 -23.23 -55.74 7.52
C GLY A 16 -23.23 -54.69 8.63
N ALA A 17 -22.79 -55.03 9.84
CA ALA A 17 -22.63 -54.07 10.95
C ALA A 17 -21.20 -53.50 11.05
N ALA A 18 -20.18 -54.30 10.75
CA ALA A 18 -18.78 -53.90 10.83
C ALA A 18 -18.37 -52.91 9.73
N LEU A 19 -18.89 -53.05 8.51
CA LEU A 19 -18.56 -52.15 7.40
C LEU A 19 -19.09 -50.72 7.63
N PRO A 20 -20.35 -50.49 8.04
CA PRO A 20 -20.82 -49.15 8.39
C PRO A 20 -20.07 -48.53 9.57
N ALA A 21 -19.75 -49.33 10.60
CA ALA A 21 -19.00 -48.85 11.77
C ALA A 21 -17.57 -48.47 11.41
N ALA A 22 -16.87 -49.29 10.61
CA ALA A 22 -15.54 -48.99 10.10
C ALA A 22 -15.54 -47.76 9.16
N TYR A 23 -16.54 -47.64 8.31
CA TYR A 23 -16.72 -46.47 7.44
C TYR A 23 -16.98 -45.19 8.24
N TYR A 24 -17.87 -45.26 9.24
CA TYR A 24 -18.16 -44.12 10.13
C TYR A 24 -16.94 -43.72 10.95
N ALA A 25 -16.24 -44.69 11.56
CA ALA A 25 -15.03 -44.43 12.33
C ALA A 25 -13.91 -43.86 11.45
N HIS A 26 -13.73 -44.37 10.23
CA HIS A 26 -12.79 -43.82 9.27
C HIS A 26 -13.17 -42.39 8.87
N ARG A 27 -14.46 -42.12 8.62
CA ARG A 27 -14.96 -40.78 8.29
C ARG A 27 -14.74 -39.77 9.41
N GLU A 28 -14.97 -40.14 10.67
CA GLU A 28 -14.70 -39.25 11.82
C GLU A 28 -13.20 -39.08 12.08
N LEU A 29 -12.40 -40.14 11.94
CA LEU A 29 -10.93 -40.04 12.08
C LEU A 29 -10.24 -39.29 10.95
N THR A 30 -10.86 -39.22 9.76
CA THR A 30 -10.37 -38.48 8.60
C THR A 30 -11.12 -37.18 8.36
N ARG A 31 -12.04 -36.82 9.27
CA ARG A 31 -12.79 -35.58 9.19
C ARG A 31 -11.81 -34.43 9.33
N VAL A 32 -11.64 -33.68 8.25
CA VAL A 32 -10.98 -32.39 8.31
C VAL A 32 -11.93 -31.47 9.03
N ASP A 33 -11.50 -30.89 10.15
CA ASP A 33 -12.29 -29.89 10.87
C ASP A 33 -12.69 -28.79 9.87
N GLU A 34 -14.00 -28.54 9.78
CA GLU A 34 -14.52 -27.50 8.91
C GLU A 34 -13.96 -26.15 9.36
N PRO A 35 -13.49 -25.29 8.43
CA PRO A 35 -12.94 -24.00 8.80
C PRO A 35 -14.02 -23.16 9.49
N VAL A 36 -13.85 -22.95 10.80
CA VAL A 36 -14.77 -22.14 11.59
C VAL A 36 -14.51 -20.67 11.31
N THR A 37 -15.53 -19.93 10.90
CA THR A 37 -15.44 -18.47 10.76
C THR A 37 -15.25 -17.82 12.13
N PRO A 38 -14.54 -16.68 12.25
CA PRO A 38 -14.38 -15.99 13.53
C PRO A 38 -15.72 -15.71 14.22
N GLY A 39 -15.80 -16.01 15.53
CA GLY A 39 -17.02 -15.80 16.33
C GLY A 39 -17.31 -14.33 16.65
N GLU A 40 -16.26 -13.50 16.69
CA GLU A 40 -16.35 -12.06 16.95
C GLU A 40 -15.30 -11.27 16.17
N ALA A 41 -15.56 -9.97 16.00
CA ALA A 41 -14.58 -9.04 15.46
C ALA A 41 -13.68 -8.51 16.58
N THR A 42 -12.36 -8.59 16.35
CA THR A 42 -11.35 -7.98 17.23
C THR A 42 -10.75 -6.77 16.55
N ALA A 43 -10.42 -5.73 17.32
CA ALA A 43 -9.71 -4.57 16.79
C ALA A 43 -8.40 -5.02 16.12
N GLY A 44 -8.33 -4.87 14.80
CA GLY A 44 -7.20 -5.30 13.99
C GLY A 44 -6.45 -4.12 13.41
N PRO A 45 -5.61 -3.41 14.19
CA PRO A 45 -4.77 -2.34 13.64
C PRO A 45 -3.87 -2.89 12.54
N ALA A 46 -3.53 -2.03 11.57
CA ALA A 46 -2.59 -2.39 10.52
C ALA A 46 -1.25 -2.84 11.11
N ASP A 47 -0.71 -3.96 10.63
CA ASP A 47 0.65 -4.40 10.93
C ASP A 47 1.69 -3.52 10.20
N THR A 48 2.98 -3.72 10.48
CA THR A 48 4.04 -2.91 9.86
C THR A 48 4.06 -3.00 8.33
N ALA A 49 3.73 -4.16 7.76
CA ALA A 49 3.68 -4.34 6.32
C ALA A 49 2.54 -3.53 5.68
N THR A 50 1.34 -3.59 6.27
CA THR A 50 0.17 -2.82 5.85
C THR A 50 0.39 -1.33 6.02
N GLN A 51 1.04 -0.89 7.10
CA GLN A 51 1.40 0.53 7.30
C GLN A 51 2.34 1.03 6.20
N ARG A 52 3.36 0.24 5.82
CA ARG A 52 4.26 0.60 4.71
C ARG A 52 3.52 0.65 3.37
N LEU A 53 2.59 -0.27 3.12
CA LEU A 53 1.74 -0.22 1.94
C LEU A 53 0.86 1.05 1.93
N ALA A 54 0.27 1.40 3.08
CA ALA A 54 -0.50 2.62 3.24
C ALA A 54 0.35 3.88 2.94
N ASP A 55 1.60 3.93 3.40
CA ASP A 55 2.51 5.04 3.11
C ASP A 55 2.87 5.14 1.62
N LYS A 56 3.00 4.00 0.93
CA LYS A 56 3.20 3.95 -0.53
C LYS A 56 1.95 4.41 -1.28
N LEU A 57 0.74 4.12 -0.79
CA LEU A 57 -0.51 4.48 -1.45
C LEU A 57 -0.94 5.94 -1.18
N ARG A 58 -0.69 6.46 0.04
CA ARG A 58 -1.10 7.81 0.44
C ARG A 58 -0.45 8.86 -0.45
N GLY A 59 -1.25 9.78 -0.97
CA GLY A 59 -0.78 10.92 -1.77
C GLY A 59 -1.65 11.22 -2.98
N VAL A 60 -1.07 11.99 -3.90
CA VAL A 60 -1.71 12.43 -5.15
C VAL A 60 -1.20 11.59 -6.30
N TRP A 61 -2.12 11.16 -7.17
CA TRP A 61 -1.85 10.32 -8.32
C TRP A 61 -2.41 10.96 -9.58
N THR A 62 -1.63 11.04 -10.64
CA THR A 62 -2.10 11.46 -11.96
C THR A 62 -2.65 10.26 -12.71
N LEU A 63 -3.88 10.35 -13.23
CA LEU A 63 -4.56 9.26 -13.90
C LEU A 63 -4.43 9.33 -15.43
N ARG A 64 -4.29 8.17 -16.06
CA ARG A 64 -4.39 7.96 -17.50
C ARG A 64 -5.21 6.73 -17.78
N PHE A 65 -6.23 6.87 -18.63
CA PHE A 65 -7.03 5.74 -19.08
C PHE A 65 -6.60 5.27 -20.48
N GLU A 66 -6.69 3.97 -20.72
CA GLU A 66 -6.31 3.32 -21.99
C GLU A 66 -7.31 2.25 -22.40
N GLY A 67 -7.47 2.07 -23.71
CA GLY A 67 -8.39 1.10 -24.31
C GLY A 67 -9.61 1.75 -24.95
N ARG A 68 -10.37 0.95 -25.71
CA ARG A 68 -11.53 1.44 -26.46
C ARG A 68 -12.64 2.01 -25.57
N ASP A 69 -12.82 1.43 -24.39
CA ASP A 69 -13.92 1.74 -23.46
C ASP A 69 -13.42 2.57 -22.26
N ALA A 70 -12.27 3.24 -22.43
CA ALA A 70 -11.51 3.93 -21.40
C ALA A 70 -12.25 5.12 -20.74
N GLY A 71 -12.05 5.28 -19.43
CA GLY A 71 -12.46 6.47 -18.69
C GLY A 71 -13.63 6.26 -17.72
N LEU A 72 -14.11 7.36 -17.18
CA LEU A 72 -15.29 7.45 -16.30
C LEU A 72 -16.37 8.27 -17.01
N SER A 73 -17.63 7.94 -16.77
CA SER A 73 -18.77 8.56 -17.47
C SER A 73 -18.77 10.07 -17.25
N GLY A 74 -18.82 10.86 -18.32
CA GLY A 74 -18.85 12.32 -18.24
C GLY A 74 -17.62 12.98 -17.62
N ALA A 75 -16.53 12.24 -17.39
CA ALA A 75 -15.25 12.78 -16.94
C ALA A 75 -14.30 12.95 -18.14
N PRO A 76 -13.37 13.92 -18.11
CA PRO A 76 -12.34 14.01 -19.14
C PRO A 76 -11.39 12.79 -19.09
N LEU A 77 -10.89 12.36 -20.25
CA LEU A 77 -9.95 11.23 -20.34
C LEU A 77 -8.54 11.55 -19.83
N GLN A 78 -8.19 12.84 -19.76
CA GLN A 78 -6.88 13.34 -19.36
C GLN A 78 -7.04 14.44 -18.32
N GLY A 79 -5.98 14.70 -17.56
CA GLY A 79 -5.97 15.75 -16.53
C GLY A 79 -6.71 15.38 -15.24
N LEU A 80 -7.12 14.11 -15.09
CA LEU A 80 -7.67 13.61 -13.84
C LEU A 80 -6.56 13.25 -12.86
N GLU A 81 -6.83 13.53 -11.59
CA GLU A 81 -6.01 13.15 -10.45
C GLU A 81 -6.85 12.30 -9.48
N MET A 82 -6.17 11.52 -8.64
CA MET A 82 -6.75 10.75 -7.55
C MET A 82 -6.00 11.08 -6.26
N PHE A 83 -6.74 11.49 -5.24
CA PHE A 83 -6.20 11.70 -3.89
C PHE A 83 -6.55 10.48 -3.04
N LEU A 84 -5.54 9.82 -2.47
CA LEU A 84 -5.72 8.68 -1.58
C LEU A 84 -5.22 8.99 -0.18
N ASP A 85 -6.03 8.64 0.81
CA ASP A 85 -5.71 8.74 2.23
C ASP A 85 -6.02 7.44 2.98
N ILE A 86 -5.11 7.11 3.90
CA ILE A 86 -5.17 5.94 4.76
C ILE A 86 -4.62 6.38 6.13
N ALA A 87 -5.38 6.12 7.21
CA ALA A 87 -4.96 6.50 8.55
C ALA A 87 -3.68 5.76 8.99
N PRO A 88 -2.85 6.32 9.90
CA PRO A 88 -1.53 5.76 10.24
C PRO A 88 -1.52 4.29 10.70
N ARG A 89 -2.60 3.81 11.32
CA ARG A 89 -2.82 2.39 11.68
C ARG A 89 -4.11 1.83 11.09
N GLY A 90 -4.68 2.55 10.14
CA GLY A 90 -5.93 2.20 9.49
C GLY A 90 -5.74 1.16 8.40
N ARG A 91 -6.84 0.46 8.10
CA ARG A 91 -6.93 -0.49 6.99
C ARG A 91 -7.93 -0.04 5.93
N GLY A 92 -8.80 0.90 6.27
CA GLY A 92 -9.68 1.56 5.31
C GLY A 92 -8.91 2.59 4.49
N LEU A 93 -9.22 2.61 3.21
CA LEU A 93 -8.74 3.59 2.23
C LEU A 93 -9.90 4.45 1.79
N ARG A 94 -9.66 5.75 1.71
CA ARG A 94 -10.61 6.73 1.18
C ARG A 94 -9.92 7.66 0.20
N GLY A 95 -10.70 8.32 -0.64
CA GLY A 95 -10.15 9.25 -1.59
C GLY A 95 -11.18 9.91 -2.47
N TYR A 96 -10.69 10.65 -3.46
CA TYR A 96 -11.49 11.32 -4.47
C TYR A 96 -10.78 11.28 -5.82
N ILE A 97 -11.54 11.32 -6.91
CA ILE A 97 -11.06 11.48 -8.28
C ILE A 97 -11.77 12.68 -8.91
N ASP A 98 -10.99 13.60 -9.48
CA ASP A 98 -11.50 14.71 -10.29
C ASP A 98 -10.33 15.38 -11.03
N THR A 99 -10.62 16.47 -11.73
CA THR A 99 -9.62 17.42 -12.23
C THR A 99 -8.81 18.02 -11.08
N ALA A 100 -7.56 18.40 -11.37
CA ALA A 100 -6.65 18.98 -10.39
C ALA A 100 -7.22 20.25 -9.73
N GLU A 101 -7.94 21.06 -10.51
CA GLU A 101 -8.60 22.28 -10.07
C GLU A 101 -9.74 21.97 -9.09
N GLN A 102 -10.61 21.01 -9.43
CA GLN A 102 -11.76 20.66 -8.59
C GLN A 102 -11.33 20.01 -7.27
N LEU A 103 -10.32 19.13 -7.29
CA LEU A 103 -9.79 18.49 -6.06
C LEU A 103 -9.18 19.48 -5.06
N ARG A 104 -8.72 20.64 -5.55
CA ARG A 104 -8.11 21.70 -4.72
C ARG A 104 -9.05 22.89 -4.50
N GLY A 105 -10.23 22.86 -5.09
CA GLY A 105 -11.27 23.87 -4.94
C GLY A 105 -12.12 23.65 -3.68
N GLU A 106 -13.12 24.51 -3.51
CA GLU A 106 -14.09 24.40 -2.41
C GLU A 106 -15.27 23.46 -2.72
N GLY A 107 -15.47 23.13 -4.00
CA GLY A 107 -16.55 22.24 -4.43
C GLY A 107 -16.31 20.79 -4.05
N MET A 108 -17.39 20.02 -3.94
CA MET A 108 -17.27 18.57 -3.74
C MET A 108 -16.68 17.91 -5.01
N PRO A 109 -15.63 17.08 -4.88
CA PRO A 109 -15.16 16.28 -6.00
C PRO A 109 -16.23 15.31 -6.47
N ARG A 110 -16.32 15.09 -7.78
CA ARG A 110 -17.36 14.28 -8.38
C ARG A 110 -17.31 12.83 -7.94
N PHE A 111 -16.13 12.21 -7.99
CA PHE A 111 -15.99 10.79 -7.72
C PHE A 111 -15.38 10.57 -6.34
N ARG A 112 -16.09 9.83 -5.49
CA ARG A 112 -15.57 9.38 -4.19
C ARG A 112 -14.93 8.01 -4.36
N VAL A 113 -13.87 7.74 -3.61
CA VAL A 113 -13.15 6.45 -3.63
C VAL A 113 -13.19 5.83 -2.23
N ILE A 114 -13.52 4.54 -2.16
CA ILE A 114 -13.43 3.73 -0.95
C ILE A 114 -12.73 2.41 -1.24
N GLY A 115 -12.04 1.86 -0.25
CA GLY A 115 -11.44 0.54 -0.34
C GLY A 115 -10.88 0.09 1.01
N ASP A 116 -10.22 -1.06 1.01
CA ASP A 116 -9.56 -1.59 2.18
C ASP A 116 -8.26 -2.31 1.81
N LEU A 117 -7.31 -2.31 2.75
CA LEU A 117 -6.04 -3.01 2.63
C LEU A 117 -6.20 -4.41 3.21
N GLN A 118 -6.36 -5.37 2.31
CA GLN A 118 -6.36 -6.78 2.69
C GLN A 118 -4.92 -7.27 2.92
N PRO A 119 -4.67 -7.98 4.04
CA PRO A 119 -3.31 -8.36 4.44
C PRO A 119 -2.76 -9.49 3.54
N ALA A 120 -3.62 -10.25 2.87
CA ALA A 120 -3.25 -11.45 2.12
C ALA A 120 -2.71 -11.17 0.70
N ASN A 121 -2.87 -9.95 0.16
CA ASN A 121 -2.42 -9.64 -1.19
C ASN A 121 -1.97 -8.18 -1.34
N ALA A 122 -0.78 -7.87 -0.85
CA ALA A 122 -0.21 -6.52 -0.95
C ALA A 122 0.01 -6.02 -2.39
N ALA A 123 -0.04 -6.91 -3.39
CA ALA A 123 0.13 -6.57 -4.81
C ALA A 123 -1.19 -6.24 -5.52
N LYS A 124 -2.35 -6.47 -4.91
CA LYS A 124 -3.66 -6.14 -5.51
C LYS A 124 -4.46 -5.21 -4.61
N LEU A 125 -4.98 -4.15 -5.22
CA LEU A 125 -5.81 -3.15 -4.58
C LEU A 125 -7.16 -3.11 -5.30
N TYR A 126 -8.23 -3.23 -4.54
CA TYR A 126 -9.60 -3.11 -5.04
C TYR A 126 -10.22 -1.82 -4.49
N LEU A 127 -10.59 -0.92 -5.39
CA LEU A 127 -11.23 0.34 -5.04
C LEU A 127 -12.64 0.38 -5.63
N ARG A 128 -13.58 0.93 -4.88
CA ARG A 128 -14.93 1.23 -5.36
C ARG A 128 -15.04 2.73 -5.53
N VAL A 129 -15.63 3.13 -6.66
CA VAL A 129 -15.79 4.53 -7.03
C VAL A 129 -17.27 4.83 -7.19
N MET A 130 -17.74 5.87 -6.49
CA MET A 130 -19.12 6.37 -6.54
C MET A 130 -19.09 7.69 -7.30
N ASP A 131 -19.95 7.84 -8.31
CA ASP A 131 -20.17 9.08 -9.03
C ASP A 131 -21.28 9.88 -8.32
N GLY A 132 -20.91 10.99 -7.68
CA GLY A 132 -21.84 11.87 -6.97
C GLY A 132 -22.89 12.55 -7.86
N HIS A 133 -22.83 12.33 -9.18
CA HIS A 133 -23.82 12.78 -10.15
C HIS A 133 -24.59 11.64 -10.82
N ALA A 134 -24.34 10.39 -10.47
CA ALA A 134 -25.10 9.25 -10.99
C ALA A 134 -26.41 9.07 -10.21
N GLY A 135 -27.53 9.33 -10.89
CA GLY A 135 -28.89 9.19 -10.32
C GLY A 135 -29.48 10.50 -9.78
N ASN A 136 -30.70 10.41 -9.25
CA ASN A 136 -31.44 11.58 -8.73
C ASN A 136 -31.04 11.96 -7.28
N ASP A 137 -30.09 11.24 -6.68
CA ASP A 137 -29.63 11.48 -5.31
C ASP A 137 -28.12 11.80 -5.29
N PRO A 138 -27.73 13.06 -5.02
CA PRO A 138 -26.32 13.46 -4.91
C PRO A 138 -25.59 12.83 -3.70
N HIS A 139 -26.26 11.95 -2.94
CA HIS A 139 -25.70 11.20 -1.82
C HIS A 139 -25.76 9.68 -2.00
N SER A 140 -25.92 9.18 -3.24
CA SER A 140 -25.86 7.74 -3.48
C SER A 140 -24.51 7.17 -3.01
N ASP A 141 -24.56 6.32 -1.99
CA ASP A 141 -23.41 5.51 -1.53
C ASP A 141 -23.22 4.25 -2.38
N THR A 142 -23.96 4.11 -3.50
CA THR A 142 -23.87 2.97 -4.39
C THR A 142 -22.61 3.08 -5.27
N PRO A 143 -21.76 2.06 -5.33
CA PRO A 143 -20.58 2.09 -6.19
C PRO A 143 -20.96 1.89 -7.67
N ASP A 144 -20.46 2.76 -8.54
CA ASP A 144 -20.66 2.72 -9.99
C ASP A 144 -19.53 1.97 -10.70
N TYR A 145 -18.32 2.02 -10.12
CA TYR A 145 -17.14 1.37 -10.68
C TYR A 145 -16.37 0.56 -9.65
N GLU A 146 -15.70 -0.48 -10.12
CA GLU A 146 -14.65 -1.19 -9.39
C GLU A 146 -13.32 -1.06 -10.13
N PHE A 147 -12.27 -0.65 -9.41
CA PHE A 147 -10.91 -0.61 -9.93
C PHE A 147 -10.13 -1.78 -9.34
N SER A 148 -9.57 -2.60 -10.21
CA SER A 148 -8.67 -3.69 -9.86
C SER A 148 -7.24 -3.30 -10.25
N LEU A 149 -6.42 -2.93 -9.28
CA LEU A 149 -5.12 -2.30 -9.49
C LEU A 149 -3.98 -3.12 -8.88
N THR A 150 -2.80 -3.01 -9.47
CA THR A 150 -1.54 -3.53 -8.94
C THR A 150 -0.57 -2.39 -8.73
N LEU A 151 0.12 -2.40 -7.58
CA LEU A 151 1.14 -1.41 -7.23
C LEU A 151 2.51 -1.90 -7.67
N ASP A 152 3.12 -1.17 -8.60
CA ASP A 152 4.48 -1.36 -9.07
C ASP A 152 5.39 -0.23 -8.57
N GLU A 153 6.58 -0.58 -8.11
CA GLU A 153 7.60 0.39 -7.72
C GLU A 153 8.57 0.65 -8.87
N VAL A 154 8.64 1.90 -9.31
CA VAL A 154 9.59 2.31 -10.36
C VAL A 154 10.93 2.67 -9.71
N TRP A 155 11.89 1.77 -9.83
CA TRP A 155 13.28 1.97 -9.39
C TRP A 155 14.11 2.66 -10.47
N GLY A 156 13.81 3.93 -10.75
CA GLY A 156 14.50 4.70 -11.79
C GLY A 156 14.83 6.15 -11.44
N ALA A 157 14.23 6.71 -10.39
CA ALA A 157 14.45 8.07 -9.94
C ALA A 157 14.70 8.11 -8.43
N PHE A 158 15.68 8.91 -7.99
CA PHE A 158 15.95 9.16 -6.58
C PHE A 158 14.79 9.96 -5.98
N GLY A 159 14.14 9.40 -4.96
CA GLY A 159 13.10 10.04 -4.17
C GLY A 159 12.68 9.13 -3.03
N ASN A 160 12.46 9.69 -1.84
CA ASN A 160 11.96 8.94 -0.69
C ASN A 160 10.59 8.33 -1.06
N ALA A 161 10.60 7.03 -1.39
CA ALA A 161 9.47 6.19 -1.86
C ALA A 161 9.21 6.08 -3.38
N GLY A 162 10.12 6.56 -4.25
CA GLY A 162 10.00 6.40 -5.71
C GLY A 162 8.71 6.97 -6.33
N SER A 163 8.60 6.97 -7.65
CA SER A 163 7.31 7.18 -8.31
C SER A 163 6.58 5.83 -8.35
N GLY A 164 5.68 5.59 -7.41
CA GLY A 164 4.80 4.42 -7.47
C GLY A 164 3.88 4.49 -8.69
N THR A 165 3.60 3.35 -9.31
CA THR A 165 2.60 3.25 -10.38
C THR A 165 1.53 2.26 -9.95
N LEU A 166 0.26 2.66 -10.03
CA LEU A 166 -0.87 1.73 -9.96
C LEU A 166 -1.31 1.46 -11.39
N SER A 167 -1.40 0.20 -11.78
CA SER A 167 -1.86 -0.18 -13.11
C SER A 167 -2.92 -1.28 -13.02
N GLY A 168 -3.93 -1.24 -13.88
CA GLY A 168 -5.00 -2.23 -13.82
C GLY A 168 -6.21 -1.92 -14.68
N ARG A 169 -7.37 -2.39 -14.24
CA ARG A 169 -8.64 -2.33 -14.98
C ARG A 169 -9.72 -1.61 -14.21
N VAL A 170 -10.67 -1.05 -14.95
CA VAL A 170 -11.87 -0.38 -14.46
C VAL A 170 -13.09 -1.11 -14.99
N GLU A 171 -13.93 -1.56 -14.07
CA GLU A 171 -15.20 -2.22 -14.37
C GLU A 171 -16.37 -1.31 -14.01
N ARG A 172 -17.43 -1.43 -14.79
CA ARG A 172 -18.70 -0.74 -14.57
C ARG A 172 -19.66 -1.69 -13.86
N LEU A 173 -20.09 -1.33 -12.66
CA LEU A 173 -20.92 -2.20 -11.81
C LEU A 173 -22.39 -2.23 -12.25
N ASP A 174 -22.82 -1.29 -13.10
CA ASP A 174 -24.14 -1.32 -13.74
C ASP A 174 -24.22 -2.29 -14.93
N ARG A 175 -23.09 -2.87 -15.36
CA ARG A 175 -23.01 -3.73 -16.54
C ARG A 175 -23.16 -5.21 -16.15
N PRO A 176 -24.04 -5.99 -16.82
CA PRO A 176 -24.14 -7.43 -16.60
C PRO A 176 -22.83 -8.16 -16.91
N LEU A 177 -22.43 -9.07 -16.02
CA LEU A 177 -21.22 -9.90 -16.15
C LEU A 177 -21.21 -10.83 -17.38
N ALA A 178 -22.38 -11.11 -17.96
CA ALA A 178 -22.50 -11.95 -19.16
C ALA A 178 -22.08 -11.22 -20.45
N LEU A 179 -21.94 -9.89 -20.42
CA LEU A 179 -21.48 -9.12 -21.58
C LEU A 179 -19.95 -9.22 -21.73
N PRO A 180 -19.41 -9.00 -22.95
CA PRO A 180 -17.98 -8.92 -23.14
C PRO A 180 -17.34 -7.88 -22.20
N GLU A 181 -16.16 -8.22 -21.68
CA GLU A 181 -15.34 -7.34 -20.85
C GLU A 181 -15.05 -6.01 -21.56
N LEU A 182 -15.05 -4.94 -20.78
CA LEU A 182 -14.68 -3.61 -21.27
C LEU A 182 -13.16 -3.52 -21.43
N GLU A 183 -12.73 -2.86 -22.50
CA GLU A 183 -11.34 -2.46 -22.62
C GLU A 183 -11.12 -1.10 -21.95
N ASN A 184 -11.18 -1.07 -20.61
CA ASN A 184 -10.98 0.12 -19.79
C ASN A 184 -9.85 -0.12 -18.79
N ARG A 185 -8.65 0.34 -19.15
CA ARG A 185 -7.43 0.22 -18.34
C ARG A 185 -7.11 1.55 -17.68
N LEU A 186 -6.55 1.49 -16.49
CA LEU A 186 -6.09 2.65 -15.73
C LEU A 186 -4.60 2.51 -15.42
N ILE A 187 -3.89 3.63 -15.58
CA ILE A 187 -2.53 3.84 -15.08
C ILE A 187 -2.58 5.09 -14.20
N ALA A 188 -2.22 4.96 -12.93
CA ALA A 188 -2.09 6.07 -12.00
C ALA A 188 -0.62 6.21 -11.58
N ILE A 189 -0.05 7.39 -11.77
CA ILE A 189 1.35 7.68 -11.46
C ILE A 189 1.41 8.56 -10.23
N LYS A 190 2.10 8.12 -9.18
CA LYS A 190 2.23 8.89 -7.95
C LYS A 190 3.05 10.15 -8.18
N GLN A 191 2.52 11.30 -7.77
CA GLN A 191 3.26 12.56 -7.79
C GLN A 191 4.40 12.52 -6.77
N ILE A 192 5.57 13.00 -7.20
CA ILE A 192 6.76 13.06 -6.36
C ILE A 192 6.52 14.08 -5.25
N PHE A 193 6.85 13.70 -4.01
CA PHE A 193 6.86 14.65 -2.91
C PHE A 193 8.02 15.64 -3.14
N PRO A 194 7.74 16.94 -3.37
CA PRO A 194 8.77 17.88 -3.78
C PRO A 194 9.86 18.01 -2.73
N GLU A 195 11.11 18.04 -3.17
CA GLU A 195 12.21 18.29 -2.25
C GLU A 195 12.24 19.77 -1.83
N ALA A 196 12.74 20.05 -0.63
CA ALA A 196 12.80 21.42 -0.10
C ALA A 196 13.50 22.40 -1.06
N ARG A 197 14.56 21.94 -1.75
CA ARG A 197 15.31 22.75 -2.74
C ARG A 197 14.49 23.14 -3.98
N GLU A 198 13.43 22.40 -4.30
CA GLU A 198 12.53 22.67 -5.43
C GLU A 198 11.41 23.65 -5.08
N ARG A 199 11.29 24.00 -3.79
CA ARG A 199 10.28 24.93 -3.28
C ARG A 199 10.90 26.19 -2.69
N VAL A 200 12.12 26.09 -2.16
CA VAL A 200 12.87 27.21 -1.59
C VAL A 200 14.22 27.30 -2.28
N GLY A 201 14.31 28.22 -3.25
CA GLY A 201 15.55 28.49 -3.97
C GLY A 201 16.57 29.21 -3.10
N LEU A 202 17.84 28.81 -3.23
CA LEU A 202 18.98 29.52 -2.66
C LEU A 202 19.63 30.39 -3.75
N SER A 203 20.12 31.58 -3.39
CA SER A 203 20.84 32.41 -4.36
C SER A 203 22.09 31.66 -4.85
N PRO A 204 22.50 31.81 -6.13
CA PRO A 204 23.65 31.08 -6.66
C PRO A 204 24.95 31.26 -5.85
N PRO A 205 25.32 32.47 -5.37
CA PRO A 205 26.51 32.64 -4.54
C PRO A 205 26.41 31.90 -3.20
N PHE A 206 25.23 31.91 -2.57
CA PHE A 206 25.02 31.24 -1.29
C PHE A 206 25.05 29.73 -1.43
N LEU A 207 24.41 29.18 -2.47
CA LEU A 207 24.48 27.76 -2.78
C LEU A 207 25.91 27.32 -3.05
N ALA A 208 26.67 28.07 -3.86
CA ALA A 208 28.05 27.76 -4.18
C ALA A 208 28.94 27.67 -2.92
N TRP A 209 28.74 28.59 -1.97
CA TRP A 209 29.43 28.54 -0.68
C TRP A 209 29.03 27.30 0.13
N LEU A 210 27.74 27.03 0.31
CA LEU A 210 27.25 25.89 1.09
C LEU A 210 27.71 24.53 0.54
N VAL A 211 27.76 24.39 -0.79
CA VAL A 211 28.16 23.12 -1.42
C VAL A 211 29.67 22.99 -1.63
N SER A 212 30.44 24.03 -1.32
CA SER A 212 31.91 24.00 -1.43
C SER A 212 32.52 22.88 -0.58
N ARG A 213 33.66 22.35 -1.03
CA ARG A 213 34.39 21.30 -0.29
C ARG A 213 34.76 21.78 1.12
N GLU A 214 35.22 23.02 1.22
CA GLU A 214 35.61 23.64 2.47
C GLU A 214 34.43 23.72 3.45
N HIS A 215 33.29 24.28 3.04
CA HIS A 215 32.15 24.42 3.94
C HIS A 215 31.57 23.07 4.37
N ARG A 216 31.46 22.11 3.45
CA ARG A 216 30.98 20.75 3.78
C ARG A 216 31.89 20.04 4.77
N LEU A 217 33.21 20.09 4.56
CA LEU A 217 34.18 19.44 5.45
C LEU A 217 34.27 20.17 6.78
N PHE A 218 34.24 21.50 6.78
CA PHE A 218 34.18 22.30 8.00
C PHE A 218 32.97 21.90 8.86
N HIS A 219 31.78 21.91 8.27
CA HIS A 219 30.55 21.62 8.98
C HIS A 219 30.53 20.18 9.52
N GLN A 220 30.91 19.21 8.68
CA GLN A 220 30.97 17.80 9.09
C GLN A 220 32.01 17.55 10.20
N LEU A 221 33.22 18.10 10.06
CA LEU A 221 34.31 17.90 11.01
C LEU A 221 34.02 18.62 12.34
N TRP A 222 33.43 19.81 12.28
CA TRP A 222 33.01 20.54 13.48
C TRP A 222 32.02 19.73 14.32
N HIS A 223 31.01 19.12 13.68
CA HIS A 223 30.08 18.20 14.36
C HIS A 223 30.80 16.94 14.86
N ALA A 224 31.57 16.27 13.99
CA ALA A 224 32.23 15.03 14.34
C ALA A 224 33.21 15.18 15.51
N SER A 225 33.98 16.27 15.53
CA SER A 225 34.94 16.57 16.59
C SER A 225 34.24 16.66 17.95
N ARG A 226 33.15 17.42 18.05
CA ARG A 226 32.35 17.58 19.27
C ARG A 226 31.62 16.28 19.67
N ASP A 227 30.88 15.70 18.73
CA ASP A 227 30.01 14.54 19.01
C ASP A 227 30.81 13.29 19.40
N LYS A 228 32.03 13.16 18.88
CA LYS A 228 32.87 11.98 19.12
C LYS A 228 33.96 12.21 20.15
N TRP A 229 34.25 13.43 20.58
CA TRP A 229 35.38 13.74 21.48
C TRP A 229 35.51 12.79 22.67
N HIS A 230 34.40 12.56 23.39
CA HIS A 230 34.34 11.70 24.57
C HIS A 230 34.66 10.21 24.28
N LYS A 231 34.56 9.76 23.03
CA LYS A 231 34.87 8.39 22.58
C LYS A 231 36.20 8.28 21.84
N LEU A 232 36.82 9.41 21.49
CA LEU A 232 38.11 9.39 20.80
C LEU A 232 39.21 8.95 21.77
N PRO A 233 40.08 8.02 21.37
CA PRO A 233 41.29 7.75 22.12
C PRO A 233 42.23 8.96 22.09
N GLU A 234 43.14 9.04 23.07
CA GLU A 234 43.94 10.24 23.31
C GLU A 234 44.88 10.57 22.14
N ASP A 235 45.43 9.58 21.45
CA ASP A 235 46.27 9.79 20.24
C ASP A 235 45.50 10.55 19.13
N LYS A 236 44.21 10.27 18.97
CA LYS A 236 43.34 10.98 18.01
C LYS A 236 42.97 12.38 18.51
N ARG A 237 42.78 12.56 19.81
CA ARG A 237 42.57 13.89 20.40
C ARG A 237 43.79 14.77 20.22
N ASP A 238 44.97 14.23 20.46
CA ASP A 238 46.24 14.93 20.26
C ASP A 238 46.48 15.26 18.79
N ALA A 239 46.15 14.36 17.87
CA ALA A 239 46.19 14.66 16.45
C ALA A 239 45.27 15.84 16.07
N LEU A 240 44.04 15.87 16.60
CA LEU A 240 43.09 16.97 16.35
C LEU A 240 43.56 18.29 16.99
N ARG A 241 44.11 18.25 18.22
CA ARG A 241 44.76 19.40 18.86
C ARG A 241 45.94 19.92 18.04
N GLY A 242 46.71 19.01 17.42
CA GLY A 242 47.85 19.33 16.57
C GLY A 242 47.49 20.16 15.34
N ILE A 243 46.27 19.98 14.82
CA ILE A 243 45.75 20.75 13.67
C ILE A 243 44.72 21.81 14.07
N GLY A 244 44.51 22.06 15.37
CA GLY A 244 43.59 23.09 15.86
C GLY A 244 42.11 22.77 15.68
N TRP A 245 41.74 21.50 15.55
CA TRP A 245 40.37 21.03 15.34
C TRP A 245 39.72 20.41 16.57
N GLN A 246 40.34 20.54 17.74
CA GLN A 246 39.73 20.14 19.00
C GLN A 246 38.48 20.99 19.31
N PRO A 247 37.44 20.43 19.95
CA PRO A 247 36.19 21.15 20.15
C PRO A 247 36.31 22.13 21.32
N GLY A 248 36.63 23.39 21.02
CA GLY A 248 36.80 24.44 22.02
C GLY A 248 38.26 24.69 22.40
N PRO A 249 38.51 25.32 23.57
CA PRO A 249 39.87 25.63 23.99
C PRO A 249 40.68 24.35 24.22
N ARG A 250 41.95 24.37 23.81
CA ARG A 250 42.88 23.26 24.03
C ARG A 250 42.97 22.91 25.51
N ASP A 251 42.94 21.60 25.81
CA ASP A 251 42.96 21.01 27.16
C ASP A 251 41.72 21.35 28.01
N LYS A 252 40.72 22.03 27.42
CA LYS A 252 39.42 22.37 28.02
C LYS A 252 38.30 22.18 26.99
N GLU A 253 38.39 21.08 26.25
CA GLU A 253 37.47 20.75 25.17
C GLU A 253 36.03 20.47 25.68
N ARG A 254 35.03 20.72 24.82
CA ARG A 254 33.59 20.65 25.12
C ARG A 254 32.79 19.84 24.09
#